data_AF-A0A9Q1EJ13-F1
#
_entry.id   AF-A0A9Q1EJ13-F1
#
_cell.length_a   1.000
_cell.length_b   1.000
_cell.length_c   1.000
_cell.angle_alpha   90.00
_cell.angle_beta   90.00
_cell.angle_gamma   90.00
#
_symmetry.space_group_name_H-M   'P 1'
#
loop_
_entity.id
_entity.type
_entity.pdbx_description
1 polymer ?
#
loop_
_entity_poly.entity_id
_entity_poly.type
_entity_poly.pdbx_seq_one_letter_code
_entity_poly.pdbx_strand_id
1 'polypeptide(L)'
;MTKLKTWDSGYYWCAVEIKNKFTLDEGSYLYLSVTADTPGLWVDQLEVTGVEGGHVSVQCHYNELYDSKSWCRAGGSCVEVSSGKSGRSEIKDVSSEQVFIVMMRELNREDTGWYWCTAGELQIPVHITVTQKTTTTTVTTYLKIKIILMALGILLLAVAVAMVTWRLWKRHSHLGS
;
A
#
# COMPACT_ATOMS: atom_id res chain seq x y z
N MET A 1 9.87 14.84 -7.79
CA MET A 1 10.32 15.85 -8.77
C MET A 1 9.63 15.57 -10.10
N THR A 2 9.09 16.60 -10.77
CA THR A 2 8.43 16.43 -12.08
C THR A 2 8.98 17.44 -13.08
N LYS A 3 9.01 17.10 -14.37
CA LYS A 3 9.44 17.97 -15.49
C LYS A 3 10.93 18.36 -15.47
N LEU A 4 11.79 17.40 -15.12
CA LEU A 4 13.25 17.56 -15.12
C LEU A 4 13.80 17.86 -16.53
N LYS A 5 14.96 18.53 -16.55
CA LYS A 5 15.71 18.95 -17.73
C LYS A 5 17.16 18.50 -17.61
N THR A 6 17.87 18.43 -18.72
CA THR A 6 19.26 17.92 -18.75
C THR A 6 20.20 18.71 -17.83
N TRP A 7 20.00 20.03 -17.71
CA TRP A 7 20.75 20.90 -16.80
C TRP A 7 20.39 20.74 -15.32
N ASP A 8 19.33 20.01 -14.99
CA ASP A 8 19.01 19.64 -13.61
C ASP A 8 19.89 18.46 -13.13
N SER A 9 20.74 17.89 -14.00
CA SER A 9 21.67 16.84 -13.60
C SER A 9 22.69 17.35 -12.60
N GLY A 10 22.97 16.56 -11.56
CA GLY A 10 23.93 16.93 -10.54
C GLY A 10 23.76 16.18 -9.22
N TYR A 11 24.55 16.57 -8.22
CA TYR A 11 24.44 16.01 -6.88
C TYR A 11 23.33 16.69 -6.08
N TYR A 12 22.41 15.89 -5.57
CA TYR A 12 21.34 16.31 -4.69
C TYR A 12 21.58 15.73 -3.31
N TRP A 13 21.26 16.51 -2.28
CA TRP A 13 21.47 16.15 -0.88
C TRP A 13 20.13 16.08 -0.15
N CYS A 14 19.97 15.03 0.65
CA CYS A 14 19.01 14.98 1.73
C CYS A 14 19.81 15.12 3.03
N ALA A 15 19.55 16.16 3.81
CA ALA A 15 20.26 16.43 5.06
C ALA A 15 19.27 16.80 6.17
N VAL A 16 19.57 16.34 7.38
CA VAL A 16 18.80 16.64 8.59
C VAL A 16 19.69 17.44 9.53
N GLU A 17 19.22 18.64 9.89
CA GLU A 17 19.91 19.49 10.86
C GLU A 17 19.74 18.94 12.28
N ILE A 18 20.85 18.65 12.96
CA ILE A 18 20.86 18.16 14.33
C ILE A 18 21.31 19.29 15.25
N LYS A 19 20.36 19.84 16.02
CA LYS A 19 20.53 21.06 16.84
C LYS A 19 21.51 20.97 18.02
N ASN A 20 22.31 19.90 18.12
CA ASN A 20 23.29 19.72 19.17
C ASN A 20 24.68 20.16 18.69
N LYS A 21 25.34 21.06 19.42
CA LYS A 21 26.66 21.63 19.08
C LYS A 21 27.80 20.61 18.96
N PHE A 22 27.57 19.36 19.38
CA PHE A 22 28.56 18.29 19.37
C PHE A 22 28.31 17.21 18.31
N THR A 23 27.24 17.32 17.52
CA THR A 23 26.91 16.36 16.46
C THR A 23 26.90 17.07 15.11
N LEU A 24 27.56 16.47 14.12
CA LEU A 24 27.45 16.93 12.74
C LEU A 24 26.07 16.61 12.18
N ASP A 25 25.57 17.46 11.29
CA ASP A 25 24.36 17.18 10.52
C ASP A 25 24.56 15.90 9.70
N GLU A 26 23.51 15.08 9.65
CA GLU A 26 23.53 13.83 8.90
C GLU A 26 22.90 14.05 7.53
N GLY A 27 23.55 13.55 6.49
CA GLY A 27 23.05 13.67 5.14
C GLY A 27 23.49 12.54 4.24
N SER A 28 22.71 12.34 3.18
CA SER A 28 23.00 11.44 2.07
C SER A 28 22.86 12.20 0.77
N TYR A 29 23.65 11.83 -0.23
CA TYR A 29 23.57 12.43 -1.55
C TYR A 29 23.30 11.38 -2.62
N LEU A 30 22.75 11.85 -3.74
CA LEU A 30 22.61 11.06 -4.96
C LEU A 30 23.00 11.92 -6.16
N TYR A 31 23.53 11.29 -7.20
CA TYR A 31 23.73 11.95 -8.49
C TYR A 31 22.51 11.69 -9.37
N LEU A 32 21.78 12.76 -9.70
CA LEU A 32 20.68 12.70 -10.65
C LEU A 32 21.23 12.91 -12.05
N SER A 33 21.04 11.92 -12.93
CA SER A 33 21.36 12.02 -14.35
C SER A 33 20.07 12.19 -15.15
N VAL A 34 19.95 13.29 -15.90
CA VAL A 34 18.81 13.57 -16.76
C VAL A 34 19.27 13.59 -18.22
N THR A 35 18.79 12.64 -19.01
CA THR A 35 19.12 12.51 -20.44
C THR A 35 18.00 13.04 -21.33
N ALA A 36 18.36 13.55 -22.50
CA ALA A 36 17.38 13.90 -23.55
C ALA A 36 16.95 12.66 -24.35
N ASP A 37 17.85 11.69 -24.47
CA ASP A 37 17.62 10.39 -25.10
C ASP A 37 17.06 9.36 -24.12
N THR A 38 16.77 8.16 -24.62
CA THR A 38 16.33 7.02 -23.80
C THR A 38 17.34 6.75 -22.67
N PRO A 39 16.91 6.80 -21.39
CA PRO A 39 17.78 6.55 -20.25
C PRO A 39 18.41 5.15 -20.27
N GLY A 40 19.50 4.98 -19.53
CA GLY A 40 20.15 3.68 -19.35
C GLY A 40 19.26 2.62 -18.68
N LEU A 41 18.40 3.08 -17.78
CA LEU A 41 17.48 2.29 -16.98
C LEU A 41 16.22 3.12 -16.73
N TRP A 42 15.04 2.56 -16.96
CA TRP A 42 13.75 3.24 -16.73
C TRP A 42 12.63 2.26 -16.39
N VAL A 43 11.49 2.80 -15.97
CA VAL A 43 10.27 2.05 -15.64
C VAL A 43 9.06 2.72 -16.28
N ASP A 44 8.01 1.96 -16.53
CA ASP A 44 6.73 2.48 -17.04
C ASP A 44 6.06 3.43 -16.04
N GLN A 45 6.14 3.09 -14.75
CA GLN A 45 5.48 3.80 -13.66
C GLN A 45 6.41 3.87 -12.45
N LEU A 46 6.64 5.09 -11.95
CA LEU A 46 7.37 5.33 -10.71
C LEU A 46 6.51 5.05 -9.47
N GLU A 47 5.19 5.01 -9.62
CA GLU A 47 4.24 4.74 -8.54
C GLU A 47 3.31 3.62 -8.98
N VAL A 48 3.34 2.50 -8.25
CA VAL A 48 2.54 1.30 -8.56
C VAL A 48 1.68 0.97 -7.35
N THR A 49 0.37 0.84 -7.57
CA THR A 49 -0.58 0.53 -6.49
C THR A 49 -1.09 -0.89 -6.60
N GLY A 50 -0.99 -1.62 -5.49
CA GLY A 50 -1.57 -2.94 -5.30
C GLY A 50 -2.64 -2.95 -4.21
N VAL A 51 -3.35 -4.07 -4.12
CA VAL A 51 -4.29 -4.36 -3.03
C VAL A 51 -3.72 -5.48 -2.19
N GLU A 52 -3.96 -5.43 -0.88
CA GLU A 52 -3.58 -6.47 0.06
C GLU A 52 -4.11 -7.86 -0.36
N GLY A 53 -3.22 -8.86 -0.29
CA GLY A 53 -3.38 -10.22 -0.82
C GLY A 53 -3.25 -10.33 -2.35
N GLY A 54 -3.14 -9.21 -3.06
CA GLY A 54 -3.00 -9.15 -4.51
C GLY A 54 -1.55 -9.25 -4.99
N HIS A 55 -1.28 -8.69 -6.17
CA HIS A 55 0.06 -8.63 -6.75
C HIS A 55 0.30 -7.29 -7.46
N VAL A 56 1.56 -6.96 -7.67
CA VAL A 56 2.00 -5.88 -8.57
C VAL A 56 3.08 -6.40 -9.50
N SER A 57 3.19 -5.76 -10.67
CA SER A 57 4.23 -6.04 -11.67
C SER A 57 4.96 -4.75 -11.99
N VAL A 58 6.28 -4.80 -11.97
CA VAL A 58 7.17 -3.67 -12.32
C VAL A 58 8.05 -4.12 -13.47
N GLN A 59 8.06 -3.34 -14.55
CA GLN A 59 8.92 -3.57 -15.71
C GLN A 59 10.10 -2.60 -15.63
N CYS A 60 11.29 -3.15 -15.45
CA CYS A 60 12.54 -2.41 -15.41
C CYS A 60 13.24 -2.59 -16.76
N HIS A 61 13.18 -1.56 -17.60
CA HIS A 61 13.77 -1.55 -18.93
C HIS A 61 15.18 -1.01 -18.88
N TYR A 62 16.07 -1.54 -19.72
CA TYR A 62 17.45 -1.10 -19.82
C TYR A 62 17.87 -0.98 -21.28
N ASN A 63 18.85 -0.13 -21.61
CA ASN A 63 19.30 0.07 -22.99
C ASN A 63 20.62 -0.64 -23.34
N GLU A 64 21.33 -1.15 -22.34
CA GLU A 64 22.61 -1.86 -22.47
C GLU A 64 22.55 -3.22 -21.77
N LEU A 65 23.39 -4.16 -22.20
CA LEU A 65 23.50 -5.46 -21.53
C LEU A 65 24.36 -5.30 -20.27
N TYR A 66 23.70 -5.17 -19.12
CA TYR A 66 24.36 -5.13 -17.81
C TYR A 66 24.56 -6.53 -17.23
N ASP A 67 25.76 -6.79 -16.71
CA ASP A 67 26.15 -8.06 -16.08
C ASP A 67 25.38 -8.34 -14.78
N SER A 68 25.07 -7.28 -14.01
CA SER A 68 24.29 -7.35 -12.78
C SER A 68 22.98 -6.58 -12.93
N LYS A 69 21.89 -7.19 -12.50
CA LYS A 69 20.56 -6.58 -12.44
C LYS A 69 19.85 -7.08 -11.19
N SER A 70 19.21 -6.19 -10.44
CA SER A 70 18.57 -6.56 -9.18
C SER A 70 17.38 -5.69 -8.82
N TRP A 71 16.57 -6.19 -7.90
CA TRP A 71 15.45 -5.49 -7.29
C TRP A 71 15.69 -5.33 -5.79
N CYS A 72 15.77 -4.09 -5.31
CA CYS A 72 16.15 -3.78 -3.93
C CYS A 72 15.04 -3.05 -3.19
N ARG A 73 14.79 -3.41 -1.94
CA ARG A 73 14.04 -2.53 -1.02
C ARG A 73 14.97 -1.41 -0.57
N ALA A 74 14.51 -0.15 -0.59
CA ALA A 74 15.33 0.98 -0.14
C ALA A 74 15.76 0.78 1.32
N GLY A 75 17.08 0.80 1.59
CA GLY A 75 17.65 0.54 2.91
C GLY A 75 17.48 -0.91 3.40
N GLY A 76 17.16 -1.86 2.51
CA GLY A 76 16.87 -3.25 2.85
C GLY A 76 17.53 -4.26 1.91
N SER A 77 16.93 -5.45 1.79
CA SER A 77 17.47 -6.55 1.00
C SER A 77 17.31 -6.35 -0.52
N CYS A 78 18.25 -6.89 -1.27
CA CYS A 78 18.21 -7.00 -2.74
C CYS A 78 17.97 -8.43 -3.19
N VAL A 79 17.37 -8.56 -4.37
CA VAL A 79 17.17 -9.83 -5.07
C VAL A 79 17.81 -9.69 -6.45
N GLU A 80 18.85 -10.48 -6.71
CA GLU A 80 19.48 -10.55 -8.02
C GLU A 80 18.54 -11.20 -9.03
N VAL A 81 18.45 -10.61 -10.23
CA VAL A 81 17.63 -11.13 -11.35
C VAL A 81 18.05 -12.56 -11.70
N SER A 82 19.36 -12.87 -11.63
CA SER A 82 19.91 -14.20 -11.87
C SER A 82 19.41 -15.28 -10.90
N SER A 83 18.97 -14.89 -9.69
CA SER A 83 18.37 -15.82 -8.72
C SER A 83 16.93 -16.19 -9.09
N GLY A 84 16.25 -15.37 -9.90
CA GLY A 84 14.90 -15.59 -10.41
C GLY A 84 13.77 -15.48 -9.39
N LYS A 85 14.02 -15.70 -8.09
CA LYS A 85 12.99 -15.61 -7.04
C LYS A 85 13.59 -15.38 -5.66
N SER A 86 12.91 -14.59 -4.84
CA SER A 86 13.15 -14.51 -3.40
C SER A 86 11.86 -14.23 -2.64
N GLY A 87 11.50 -15.12 -1.71
CA GLY A 87 10.25 -15.03 -0.96
C GLY A 87 9.01 -14.96 -1.87
N ARG A 88 8.26 -13.86 -1.76
CA ARG A 88 7.05 -13.57 -2.56
C ARG A 88 7.32 -12.75 -3.83
N SER A 89 8.58 -12.44 -4.10
CA SER A 89 9.02 -11.71 -5.29
C SER A 89 9.60 -12.69 -6.30
N GLU A 90 9.07 -12.67 -7.51
CA GLU A 90 9.54 -13.43 -8.66
C GLU A 90 10.09 -12.45 -9.70
N ILE A 91 11.25 -12.76 -10.28
CA ILE A 91 11.91 -11.87 -11.23
C ILE A 91 12.22 -12.65 -12.50
N LYS A 92 11.82 -12.10 -13.64
CA LYS A 92 12.04 -12.69 -14.95
C LYS A 92 12.80 -11.72 -15.84
N ASP A 93 14.00 -12.10 -16.26
CA ASP A 93 14.75 -11.38 -17.30
C ASP A 93 14.26 -11.81 -18.68
N VAL A 94 13.88 -10.84 -19.51
CA VAL A 94 13.50 -11.02 -20.92
C VAL A 94 14.51 -10.24 -21.75
N SER A 95 15.75 -10.73 -21.79
CA SER A 95 16.87 -9.95 -22.33
C SER A 95 16.76 -9.61 -23.82
N SER A 96 15.98 -10.38 -24.60
CA SER A 96 15.66 -10.05 -26.00
C SER A 96 14.85 -8.77 -26.16
N GLU A 97 14.12 -8.39 -25.11
CA GLU A 97 13.29 -7.18 -25.02
C GLU A 97 13.92 -6.14 -24.10
N GLN A 98 15.13 -6.42 -23.58
CA GLN A 98 15.89 -5.56 -22.68
C GLN A 98 15.07 -5.07 -21.47
N VAL A 99 14.33 -6.00 -20.88
CA VAL A 99 13.47 -5.74 -19.73
C VAL A 99 13.59 -6.89 -18.74
N PHE A 100 13.66 -6.58 -17.45
CA PHE A 100 13.38 -7.56 -16.40
C PHE A 100 12.10 -7.17 -15.65
N ILE A 101 11.27 -8.16 -15.40
CA ILE A 101 9.94 -8.02 -14.83
C ILE A 101 9.97 -8.53 -13.40
N VAL A 102 9.62 -7.66 -12.46
CA VAL A 102 9.50 -7.99 -11.04
C VAL A 102 8.02 -8.16 -10.71
N MET A 103 7.64 -9.35 -10.24
CA MET A 103 6.29 -9.66 -9.79
C MET A 103 6.29 -9.90 -8.28
N MET A 104 5.65 -9.00 -7.53
CA MET A 104 5.45 -9.14 -6.09
C MET A 104 4.05 -9.70 -5.81
N ARG A 105 3.95 -10.85 -5.15
CA ARG A 105 2.69 -11.55 -4.90
C ARG A 105 2.28 -11.49 -3.42
N GLU A 106 1.01 -11.81 -3.17
CA GLU A 106 0.42 -11.90 -1.84
C GLU A 106 0.72 -10.66 -0.99
N LEU A 107 0.53 -9.48 -1.58
CA LEU A 107 0.98 -8.20 -1.01
C LEU A 107 0.45 -7.98 0.41
N ASN A 108 1.30 -7.48 1.29
CA ASN A 108 0.91 -7.03 2.62
C ASN A 108 1.13 -5.52 2.75
N ARG A 109 0.56 -4.90 3.79
CA ARG A 109 0.68 -3.46 4.05
C ARG A 109 2.13 -2.99 4.22
N GLU A 110 2.99 -3.82 4.82
CA GLU A 110 4.41 -3.56 5.06
C GLU A 110 5.26 -3.60 3.79
N ASP A 111 4.74 -4.16 2.69
CA ASP A 111 5.36 -4.07 1.36
C ASP A 111 5.26 -2.67 0.76
N THR A 112 4.50 -1.76 1.37
CA THR A 112 4.48 -0.34 0.95
C THR A 112 5.84 0.30 1.20
N GLY A 113 6.37 0.99 0.19
CA GLY A 113 7.61 1.73 0.32
C GLY A 113 8.37 1.90 -0.99
N TRP A 114 9.57 2.44 -0.88
CA TRP A 114 10.48 2.65 -2.01
C TRP A 114 11.32 1.41 -2.30
N TYR A 115 11.43 1.12 -3.58
CA TYR A 115 12.25 0.06 -4.15
C TYR A 115 13.09 0.63 -5.29
N TRP A 116 14.12 -0.12 -5.70
CA TRP A 116 15.01 0.22 -6.79
C TRP A 116 15.07 -0.93 -7.79
N CYS A 117 14.81 -0.62 -9.06
CA CYS A 117 15.41 -1.41 -10.13
C CYS A 117 16.88 -0.99 -10.22
N THR A 118 17.80 -1.95 -10.25
CA THR A 118 19.23 -1.71 -10.38
C THR A 118 19.75 -2.47 -11.60
N ALA A 119 20.59 -1.81 -12.41
CA ALA A 119 21.29 -2.44 -13.52
C ALA A 119 22.68 -1.83 -13.66
N GLY A 120 23.73 -2.62 -13.41
CA GLY A 120 25.08 -2.10 -13.19
C GLY A 120 25.09 -1.05 -12.07
N GLU A 121 25.58 0.15 -12.38
CA GLU A 121 25.63 1.29 -11.45
C GLU A 121 24.36 2.17 -11.50
N LEU A 122 23.41 1.87 -12.40
CA LEU A 122 22.19 2.65 -12.56
C LEU A 122 21.10 2.16 -11.61
N GLN A 123 20.36 3.10 -11.04
CA GLN A 123 19.23 2.84 -10.16
C GLN A 123 18.06 3.74 -10.54
N ILE A 124 16.85 3.18 -10.60
CA ILE A 124 15.60 3.94 -10.79
C ILE A 124 14.61 3.58 -9.68
N PRO A 125 14.04 4.57 -8.96
CA PRO A 125 13.15 4.31 -7.85
C PRO A 125 11.74 3.95 -8.31
N VAL A 126 11.09 3.07 -7.56
CA VAL A 126 9.67 2.76 -7.72
C VAL A 126 9.03 2.74 -6.34
N HIS A 127 7.95 3.49 -6.16
CA HIS A 127 7.15 3.46 -4.95
C HIS A 127 6.00 2.46 -5.10
N ILE A 128 5.97 1.46 -4.24
CA ILE A 128 4.86 0.51 -4.15
C ILE A 128 3.91 1.00 -3.06
N THR A 129 2.62 1.14 -3.41
CA THR A 129 1.55 1.47 -2.47
C THR A 129 0.61 0.29 -2.33
N VAL A 130 0.45 -0.27 -1.12
CA VAL A 130 -0.51 -1.35 -0.87
C VAL A 130 -1.74 -0.83 -0.14
N THR A 131 -2.90 -0.95 -0.78
CA THR A 131 -4.20 -0.54 -0.24
C THR A 131 -4.92 -1.69 0.46
N GLN A 132 -5.81 -1.37 1.40
CA GLN A 132 -6.57 -2.39 2.14
C GLN A 132 -7.58 -3.04 1.20
N LYS A 133 -7.74 -4.36 1.34
CA LYS A 133 -8.86 -5.06 0.73
C LYS A 133 -10.14 -4.65 1.43
N THR A 134 -11.04 -3.97 0.74
CA THR A 134 -12.34 -3.58 1.31
C THR A 134 -13.16 -4.84 1.60
N THR A 135 -13.27 -5.20 2.88
CA THR A 135 -14.12 -6.31 3.32
C THR A 135 -15.51 -5.78 3.63
N THR A 136 -16.34 -5.63 2.60
CA THR A 136 -17.75 -5.22 2.75
C THR A 136 -18.63 -6.43 3.09
N THR A 137 -18.36 -7.16 4.18
CA THR A 137 -19.25 -8.27 4.58
C THR A 137 -19.03 -8.60 6.05
N THR A 138 -19.93 -8.13 6.92
CA THR A 138 -20.23 -8.57 8.32
C THR A 138 -20.84 -7.40 9.10
N VAL A 139 -20.30 -6.19 8.94
CA VAL A 139 -20.76 -4.99 9.67
C VAL A 139 -22.22 -4.66 9.34
N THR A 140 -22.61 -4.62 8.07
CA THR A 140 -24.01 -4.36 7.67
C THR A 140 -24.97 -5.46 8.12
N THR A 141 -24.59 -6.73 8.04
CA THR A 141 -25.43 -7.85 8.50
C THR A 141 -25.59 -7.83 10.03
N TYR A 142 -24.49 -7.60 10.76
CA TYR A 142 -24.48 -7.48 12.21
C TYR A 142 -25.30 -6.27 12.71
N LEU A 143 -25.12 -5.10 12.08
CA LEU A 143 -25.92 -3.91 12.38
C LEU A 143 -27.41 -4.14 12.09
N LYS A 144 -27.75 -4.77 10.96
CA LYS A 144 -29.15 -5.13 10.64
C LYS A 144 -29.75 -6.07 11.69
N ILE A 145 -29.03 -7.12 12.08
CA ILE A 145 -29.50 -8.07 13.11
C ILE A 145 -29.68 -7.38 14.46
N LYS A 146 -28.72 -6.53 14.88
CA LYS A 146 -28.84 -5.76 16.13
C LYS A 146 -30.04 -4.83 16.14
N ILE A 147 -30.31 -4.13 15.05
CA ILE A 147 -31.47 -3.23 14.94
C ILE A 147 -32.79 -4.00 15.08
N ILE A 148 -32.90 -5.16 14.43
CA ILE A 148 -34.10 -6.02 14.52
C ILE A 148 -34.32 -6.49 15.96
N LEU A 149 -33.27 -6.93 16.65
CA LEU A 149 -33.37 -7.37 18.05
C LEU A 149 -33.79 -6.24 19.00
N MET A 150 -33.25 -5.02 18.82
CA MET A 150 -33.66 -3.85 19.61
C MET A 150 -35.14 -3.49 19.36
N ALA A 151 -35.58 -3.49 18.10
CA ALA A 151 -36.98 -3.20 17.75
C ALA A 151 -37.96 -4.22 18.33
N LEU A 152 -37.63 -5.51 18.29
CA LEU A 152 -38.42 -6.58 18.91
C LEU A 152 -38.50 -6.42 20.43
N GLY A 153 -37.39 -6.05 21.09
CA GLY A 153 -37.37 -5.78 22.53
C GLY A 153 -38.28 -4.61 22.93
N ILE A 154 -38.24 -3.51 22.18
CA ILE A 154 -39.10 -2.34 22.40
C ILE A 154 -40.58 -2.70 22.21
N LEU A 155 -40.91 -3.49 21.18
CA LEU A 155 -42.27 -3.93 20.91
C LEU A 155 -42.81 -4.79 22.07
N LEU A 156 -42.02 -5.74 22.58
CA LEU A 156 -42.41 -6.59 23.71
C LEU A 156 -42.67 -5.77 24.99
N LEU A 157 -41.83 -4.76 25.25
CA LEU A 157 -42.03 -3.83 26.37
C LEU A 157 -43.32 -3.01 26.22
N ALA A 158 -43.58 -2.47 25.03
CA ALA A 158 -44.81 -1.72 24.76
C ALA A 158 -46.07 -2.56 24.96
N VAL A 159 -46.05 -3.82 24.48
CA VAL A 159 -47.16 -4.78 24.68
C VAL A 159 -47.34 -5.11 26.16
N ALA A 160 -46.26 -5.29 26.92
CA ALA A 160 -46.33 -5.52 28.37
C ALA A 160 -46.95 -4.32 29.11
N VAL A 161 -46.53 -3.10 28.78
CA VAL A 161 -47.09 -1.86 29.37
C VAL A 161 -48.57 -1.72 29.00
N ALA A 162 -48.96 -2.00 27.76
CA ALA A 162 -50.36 -1.99 27.33
C ALA A 162 -51.20 -3.02 28.11
N MET A 163 -50.68 -4.23 28.34
CA MET A 163 -51.35 -5.25 29.15
C MET A 163 -51.50 -4.83 30.62
N VAL A 164 -50.48 -4.22 31.21
CA VAL A 164 -50.54 -3.76 32.61
C VAL A 164 -51.53 -2.61 32.75
N THR A 165 -51.46 -1.60 31.88
CA THR A 165 -52.40 -0.47 31.88
C THR A 165 -53.84 -0.93 31.63
N TRP A 166 -54.06 -1.87 30.70
CA TRP A 166 -55.37 -2.50 30.48
C TRP A 166 -55.89 -3.22 31.73
N ARG A 167 -55.04 -3.99 32.42
CA ARG A 167 -55.41 -4.68 33.68
C ARG A 167 -55.75 -3.69 34.79
N LEU A 168 -54.98 -2.61 34.94
CA LEU A 168 -55.24 -1.57 35.93
C LEU A 168 -56.55 -0.85 35.63
N TRP A 169 -56.80 -0.49 34.38
CA TRP A 169 -58.05 0.12 33.94
C TRP A 169 -59.26 -0.78 34.19
N LYS A 170 -59.18 -2.07 33.81
CA LYS A 170 -60.23 -3.07 34.05
C LYS A 170 -60.52 -3.31 35.53
N ARG A 171 -59.51 -3.17 36.41
CA ARG A 171 -59.69 -3.28 37.87
C ARG A 171 -60.44 -2.08 38.44
N HIS A 172 -60.13 -0.86 37.97
CA HIS A 172 -60.83 0.35 38.38
C HIS A 172 -62.29 0.39 37.89
N SER A 173 -62.57 -0.09 36.68
CA SER A 173 -63.95 -0.12 36.16
C SER A 173 -64.88 -1.09 36.92
N HIS A 174 -64.34 -2.08 37.64
CA HIS A 174 -65.13 -2.97 38.52
C HIS A 174 -65.32 -2.45 39.94
N LEU A 175 -64.55 -1.45 40.39
CA LEU A 175 -64.67 -0.84 41.73
C LEU A 175 -65.67 0.34 41.76
N GLY A 176 -66.22 0.72 40.61
CA GLY A 176 -67.18 1.82 40.46
C GLY A 176 -68.60 1.37 40.06
N SER A 177 -68.92 0.08 40.19
CA SER A 177 -70.27 -0.48 40.03
C SER A 177 -70.77 -1.05 41.34
#